data_AF-A0A7K9BLK4-F1
#
_entry.id   AF-A0A7K9BLK4-F1
#
_cell.length_a   1.000
_cell.length_b   1.000
_cell.length_c   1.000
_cell.angle_alpha   90.00
_cell.angle_beta   90.00
_cell.angle_gamma   90.00
#
_symmetry.space_group_name_H-M   'P 1'
#
loop_
_entity.id
_entity.type
_entity.pdbx_description
1 polymer ?
#
loop_
_entity_poly.entity_id
_entity_poly.type
_entity_poly.pdbx_seq_one_letter_code
_entity_poly.pdbx_strand_id
1 'polypeptide(L)'
;PHHGPEHPPPPHGPHPGAAGPAPASAASAAPPGPPPHHDPHSDEDTPTSDDLEQFAKQFKQRRIKLGFTQADVGLALGTLYGNVFSQTTICRFEALQLSFKNMCKLKPLLNKWLEEADSSSGSPTSIDKIAAQGRKRKKRTSIEVSVKGALESHFLKCPKPSAQEITSLADSLQLEKEVVRVWFCNRRQKEKRMTPPGGTLPGAEDVYGASRDTPPHHGVQTPVQ
;
A
#
# COMPACT_ATOMS: atom_id res chain seq x y z
N PRO A 1 -12.94 62.94 -28.09
CA PRO A 1 -12.34 62.55 -29.38
C PRO A 1 -11.36 61.36 -29.19
N HIS A 2 -11.54 60.15 -29.70
CA HIS A 2 -12.42 59.55 -30.70
C HIS A 2 -12.58 58.05 -30.37
N HIS A 3 -13.71 57.47 -30.78
CA HIS A 3 -14.19 56.11 -30.52
C HIS A 3 -13.40 54.97 -31.20
N GLY A 4 -13.54 53.74 -30.66
CA GLY A 4 -13.16 52.46 -31.31
C GLY A 4 -14.10 52.08 -32.49
N PRO A 5 -13.98 50.87 -33.06
CA PRO A 5 -14.89 49.83 -32.60
C PRO A 5 -14.41 48.36 -32.65
N GLU A 6 -15.18 47.59 -31.88
CA GLU A 6 -15.44 46.16 -31.78
C GLU A 6 -15.49 45.37 -33.12
N HIS A 7 -15.01 44.12 -33.09
CA HIS A 7 -15.20 43.15 -34.18
C HIS A 7 -16.37 42.19 -33.88
N PRO A 8 -17.25 41.89 -34.86
CA PRO A 8 -18.46 41.06 -34.68
C PRO A 8 -18.25 39.56 -35.02
N PRO A 9 -19.20 38.67 -34.64
CA PRO A 9 -19.22 37.26 -35.04
C PRO A 9 -19.99 37.02 -36.37
N PRO A 10 -19.76 35.91 -37.10
CA PRO A 10 -20.61 35.49 -38.23
C PRO A 10 -21.30 34.11 -37.97
N PRO A 11 -22.27 33.65 -38.81
CA PRO A 11 -23.65 33.41 -38.37
C PRO A 11 -24.16 31.95 -38.53
N HIS A 12 -25.39 31.74 -38.05
CA HIS A 12 -26.21 30.51 -38.16
C HIS A 12 -26.85 30.28 -39.55
N GLY A 13 -27.04 29.00 -39.89
CA GLY A 13 -28.16 28.47 -40.71
C GLY A 13 -27.77 27.34 -41.69
N PRO A 14 -28.68 26.44 -42.16
CA PRO A 14 -29.93 25.93 -41.59
C PRO A 14 -30.04 24.37 -41.56
N HIS A 15 -31.02 23.84 -40.82
CA HIS A 15 -31.59 22.47 -40.92
C HIS A 15 -32.35 22.29 -42.26
N PRO A 16 -32.50 21.08 -42.86
CA PRO A 16 -33.48 20.06 -42.38
C PRO A 16 -33.17 18.57 -42.70
N GLY A 17 -33.97 17.66 -42.15
CA GLY A 17 -34.38 16.44 -42.88
C GLY A 17 -33.93 15.07 -42.34
N ALA A 18 -34.78 14.48 -41.49
CA ALA A 18 -35.26 13.09 -41.49
C ALA A 18 -34.33 11.91 -41.89
N ALA A 19 -34.09 11.00 -40.94
CA ALA A 19 -34.29 9.54 -41.11
C ALA A 19 -34.10 8.82 -39.76
N GLY A 20 -35.06 7.97 -39.37
CA GLY A 20 -35.00 7.10 -38.19
C GLY A 20 -33.96 5.97 -38.31
N PRO A 21 -33.87 5.08 -37.31
CA PRO A 21 -34.81 3.94 -37.31
C PRO A 21 -35.35 3.52 -35.93
N ALA A 22 -36.42 2.73 -36.01
CA ALA A 22 -37.18 2.09 -34.93
C ALA A 22 -36.40 1.03 -34.15
N PRO A 23 -36.81 0.68 -32.91
CA PRO A 23 -36.50 -0.61 -32.30
C PRO A 23 -37.57 -1.65 -32.70
N ALA A 24 -37.13 -2.75 -33.31
CA ALA A 24 -37.98 -3.91 -33.57
C ALA A 24 -38.08 -4.79 -32.30
N SER A 25 -39.31 -5.09 -31.90
CA SER A 25 -39.65 -6.08 -30.89
C SER A 25 -39.86 -7.45 -31.51
N ALA A 26 -39.51 -8.49 -30.73
CA ALA A 26 -40.05 -9.87 -30.74
C ALA A 26 -39.74 -10.74 -31.98
N ALA A 27 -39.58 -12.05 -31.92
CA ALA A 27 -39.37 -13.06 -30.88
C ALA A 27 -39.12 -14.37 -31.67
N SER A 28 -38.26 -15.27 -31.21
CA SER A 28 -38.34 -16.70 -31.57
C SER A 28 -37.55 -17.54 -30.58
N ALA A 29 -38.24 -18.54 -30.05
CA ALA A 29 -37.83 -19.45 -28.98
C ALA A 29 -36.98 -20.62 -29.49
N ALA A 30 -35.99 -21.04 -28.69
CA ALA A 30 -35.30 -22.34 -28.75
C ALA A 30 -34.61 -22.62 -27.38
N PRO A 31 -34.31 -23.87 -27.02
CA PRO A 31 -34.50 -24.46 -25.67
C PRO A 31 -33.37 -24.16 -24.64
N PRO A 32 -33.59 -24.41 -23.33
CA PRO A 32 -32.58 -24.18 -22.31
C PRO A 32 -31.45 -25.21 -22.42
N GLY A 33 -30.24 -24.74 -22.71
CA GLY A 33 -29.02 -25.52 -22.54
C GLY A 33 -28.78 -25.85 -21.04
N PRO A 34 -28.01 -26.91 -20.74
CA PRO A 34 -27.71 -27.29 -19.37
C PRO A 34 -26.99 -26.16 -18.62
N PRO A 35 -27.10 -26.08 -17.28
CA PRO A 35 -26.49 -25.03 -16.49
C PRO A 35 -24.98 -24.99 -16.76
N PRO A 36 -24.33 -23.81 -16.74
CA PRO A 36 -22.89 -23.76 -16.88
C PRO A 36 -22.31 -24.58 -15.73
N HIS A 37 -21.58 -25.63 -16.10
CA HIS A 37 -20.71 -26.33 -15.18
C HIS A 37 -19.89 -25.26 -14.45
N HIS A 38 -20.02 -25.26 -13.13
CA HIS A 38 -19.11 -24.56 -12.26
C HIS A 38 -17.74 -25.20 -12.49
N ASP A 39 -16.94 -24.63 -13.39
CA ASP A 39 -15.52 -24.86 -13.45
C ASP A 39 -14.95 -24.44 -12.08
N PRO A 40 -14.41 -25.37 -11.25
CA PRO A 40 -13.75 -25.01 -10.01
C PRO A 40 -12.31 -24.49 -10.26
N HIS A 41 -12.05 -23.88 -11.41
CA HIS A 41 -10.72 -23.50 -11.87
C HIS A 41 -10.71 -22.08 -12.44
N SER A 42 -10.93 -21.05 -11.63
CA SER A 42 -10.65 -19.65 -12.04
C SER A 42 -10.47 -18.64 -10.88
N ASP A 43 -10.02 -19.07 -9.69
CA ASP A 43 -9.68 -18.17 -8.56
C ASP A 43 -8.28 -18.43 -7.96
N GLU A 44 -7.36 -19.09 -8.69
CA GLU A 44 -6.07 -19.59 -8.13
C GLU A 44 -4.84 -18.69 -8.38
N ASP A 45 -4.98 -17.41 -8.75
CA ASP A 45 -3.80 -16.57 -9.08
C ASP A 45 -3.43 -15.52 -8.00
N THR A 46 -4.22 -15.42 -6.93
CA THR A 46 -3.88 -14.58 -5.77
C THR A 46 -3.31 -15.43 -4.64
N PRO A 47 -2.00 -15.30 -4.30
CA PRO A 47 -1.41 -16.06 -3.21
C PRO A 47 -2.09 -15.72 -1.90
N THR A 48 -2.48 -16.75 -1.15
CA THR A 48 -3.13 -16.61 0.14
C THR A 48 -2.16 -16.10 1.21
N SER A 49 -2.68 -15.71 2.38
CA SER A 49 -1.84 -15.31 3.51
C SER A 49 -0.89 -16.45 3.93
N ASP A 50 -1.39 -17.69 3.92
CA ASP A 50 -0.61 -18.88 4.24
C ASP A 50 0.49 -19.12 3.20
N ASP A 51 0.22 -18.93 1.91
CA ASP A 51 1.23 -19.06 0.86
C ASP A 51 2.36 -18.03 0.98
N LEU A 52 2.05 -16.84 1.50
CA LEU A 52 3.06 -15.81 1.78
C LEU A 52 3.91 -16.16 2.99
N GLU A 53 3.30 -16.73 4.03
CA GLU A 53 4.01 -17.21 5.20
C GLU A 53 4.98 -18.34 4.86
N GLN A 54 4.50 -19.34 4.13
CA GLN A 54 5.33 -20.46 3.67
C GLN A 54 6.49 -19.97 2.79
N PHE A 55 6.19 -19.08 1.83
CA PHE A 55 7.21 -18.51 0.98
C PHE A 55 8.25 -17.70 1.77
N ALA A 56 7.84 -16.86 2.72
CA ALA A 56 8.78 -16.06 3.52
C ALA A 56 9.72 -16.95 4.35
N LYS A 57 9.22 -18.05 4.94
CA LYS A 57 10.01 -19.03 5.67
C LYS A 57 11.01 -19.74 4.75
N GLN A 58 10.55 -20.25 3.61
CA GLN A 58 11.38 -20.93 2.61
C GLN A 58 12.47 -20.00 2.07
N PHE A 59 12.09 -18.79 1.68
CA PHE A 59 12.98 -17.75 1.18
C PHE A 59 14.10 -17.47 2.19
N LYS A 60 13.75 -17.24 3.46
CA LYS A 60 14.73 -16.99 4.53
C LYS A 60 15.68 -18.17 4.69
N GLN A 61 15.16 -19.40 4.73
CA GLN A 61 15.96 -20.61 4.89
C GLN A 61 16.96 -20.78 3.74
N ARG A 62 16.49 -20.68 2.48
CA ARG A 62 17.34 -20.83 1.30
C ARG A 62 18.38 -19.71 1.20
N ARG A 63 18.00 -18.45 1.44
CA ARG A 63 18.94 -17.32 1.49
C ARG A 63 20.09 -17.60 2.46
N ILE A 64 19.78 -18.02 3.68
CA ILE A 64 20.80 -18.34 4.70
C ILE A 64 21.65 -19.53 4.25
N LYS A 65 21.04 -20.57 3.69
CA LYS A 65 21.73 -21.76 3.17
C LYS A 65 22.73 -21.41 2.06
N LEU A 66 22.38 -20.47 1.19
CA LEU A 66 23.24 -19.96 0.12
C LEU A 66 24.26 -18.92 0.61
N GLY A 67 24.24 -18.53 1.90
CA GLY A 67 25.19 -17.60 2.48
C GLY A 67 24.95 -16.11 2.18
N PHE A 68 23.82 -15.75 1.57
CA PHE A 68 23.52 -14.35 1.24
C PHE A 68 23.01 -13.58 2.46
N THR A 69 23.46 -12.35 2.65
CA THR A 69 22.85 -11.44 3.62
C THR A 69 21.59 -10.78 3.05
N GLN A 70 20.74 -10.24 3.92
CA GLN A 70 19.58 -9.45 3.49
C GLN A 70 19.96 -8.19 2.68
N ALA A 71 21.16 -7.64 2.91
CA ALA A 71 21.67 -6.52 2.13
C ALA A 71 22.05 -6.97 0.71
N ASP A 72 22.70 -8.13 0.58
CA ASP A 72 23.12 -8.69 -0.72
C ASP A 72 21.92 -8.97 -1.62
N VAL A 73 20.85 -9.55 -1.06
CA VAL A 73 19.57 -9.74 -1.77
C VAL A 73 19.03 -8.39 -2.26
N GLY A 74 19.00 -7.39 -1.38
CA GLY A 74 18.46 -6.08 -1.72
C GLY A 74 19.24 -5.38 -2.84
N LEU A 75 20.57 -5.57 -2.87
CA LEU A 75 21.46 -5.08 -3.91
C LEU A 75 21.26 -5.84 -5.23
N ALA A 76 21.24 -7.18 -5.20
CA ALA A 76 21.07 -8.02 -6.38
C ALA A 76 19.74 -7.74 -7.10
N LEU A 77 18.64 -7.64 -6.34
CA LEU A 77 17.34 -7.23 -6.88
C LEU A 77 17.36 -5.84 -7.50
N GLY A 78 18.15 -4.92 -6.96
CA GLY A 78 18.32 -3.60 -7.54
C GLY A 78 19.00 -3.60 -8.90
N THR A 79 19.92 -4.54 -9.11
CA THR A 79 20.56 -4.76 -10.42
C THR A 79 19.59 -5.37 -11.42
N LEU A 80 18.79 -6.36 -11.00
CA LEU A 80 17.85 -7.09 -11.87
C LEU A 80 16.59 -6.30 -12.23
N TYR A 81 16.07 -5.48 -11.30
CA TYR A 81 14.76 -4.83 -11.43
C TYR A 81 14.80 -3.30 -11.32
N GLY A 82 15.99 -2.71 -11.30
CA GLY A 82 16.19 -1.25 -11.36
C GLY A 82 15.95 -0.49 -10.05
N ASN A 83 15.52 -1.16 -8.97
CA ASN A 83 15.27 -0.53 -7.67
C ASN A 83 15.93 -1.34 -6.53
N VAL A 84 16.97 -0.78 -5.91
CA VAL A 84 17.68 -1.40 -4.78
C VAL A 84 16.75 -1.44 -3.56
N PHE A 85 16.46 -2.65 -3.09
CA PHE A 85 15.75 -2.83 -1.83
C PHE A 85 16.71 -2.70 -0.65
N SER A 86 16.15 -2.33 0.50
CA SER A 86 16.93 -2.22 1.73
C SER A 86 16.98 -3.53 2.47
N GLN A 87 18.04 -3.75 3.25
CA GLN A 87 18.07 -4.81 4.26
C GLN A 87 16.79 -4.80 5.12
N THR A 88 16.33 -3.61 5.53
CA THR A 88 15.08 -3.47 6.31
C THR A 88 13.84 -3.96 5.55
N THR A 89 13.80 -3.81 4.22
CA THR A 89 12.70 -4.31 3.38
C THR A 89 12.69 -5.83 3.40
N ILE A 90 13.83 -6.47 3.16
CA ILE A 90 13.97 -7.94 3.16
C ILE A 90 13.67 -8.49 4.56
N CYS A 91 14.18 -7.86 5.61
CA CYS A 91 13.91 -8.24 7.00
C CYS A 91 12.42 -8.19 7.35
N ARG A 92 11.72 -7.10 6.96
CA ARG A 92 10.27 -6.98 7.20
C ARG A 92 9.46 -7.99 6.39
N PHE A 93 9.91 -8.34 5.18
CA PHE A 93 9.29 -9.40 4.39
C PHE A 93 9.44 -10.76 5.07
N GLU A 94 10.66 -11.14 5.48
CA GLU A 94 10.94 -12.38 6.21
C GLU A 94 10.18 -12.49 7.54
N ALA A 95 9.90 -11.36 8.19
CA ALA A 95 9.17 -11.30 9.45
C ALA A 95 7.64 -11.15 9.27
N LEU A 96 7.13 -11.15 8.03
CA LEU A 96 5.70 -10.94 7.72
C LEU A 96 5.15 -9.60 8.25
N GLN A 97 6.00 -8.58 8.34
CA GLN A 97 5.68 -7.26 8.89
C GLN A 97 5.36 -6.21 7.82
N LEU A 98 5.05 -6.63 6.60
CA LEU A 98 4.58 -5.76 5.54
C LEU A 98 3.07 -5.92 5.36
N SER A 99 2.43 -4.92 4.77
CA SER A 99 1.03 -5.09 4.37
C SER A 99 0.90 -6.21 3.35
N PHE A 100 -0.23 -6.91 3.34
CA PHE A 100 -0.52 -7.98 2.39
C PHE A 100 -0.24 -7.55 0.93
N LYS A 101 -0.72 -6.36 0.54
CA LYS A 101 -0.45 -5.78 -0.80
C LYS A 101 1.04 -5.60 -1.09
N ASN A 102 1.86 -5.25 -0.10
CA ASN A 102 3.31 -5.15 -0.28
C ASN A 102 3.97 -6.54 -0.35
N MET A 103 3.51 -7.49 0.46
CA MET A 103 3.96 -8.88 0.42
C MET A 103 3.72 -9.49 -0.97
N CYS A 104 2.50 -9.38 -1.52
CA CYS A 104 2.17 -9.87 -2.87
C CYS A 104 3.03 -9.23 -3.95
N LYS A 105 3.38 -7.94 -3.81
CA LYS A 105 4.27 -7.25 -4.76
C LYS A 105 5.72 -7.73 -4.70
N LEU A 106 6.20 -8.12 -3.52
CA LEU A 106 7.59 -8.53 -3.32
C LEU A 106 7.81 -10.03 -3.62
N LYS A 107 6.79 -10.87 -3.36
CA LYS A 107 6.86 -12.33 -3.61
C LYS A 107 7.43 -12.68 -4.99
N PRO A 108 6.92 -12.19 -6.13
CA PRO A 108 7.43 -12.60 -7.44
C PRO A 108 8.88 -12.16 -7.68
N LEU A 109 9.28 -10.99 -7.18
CA LEU A 109 10.66 -10.49 -7.32
C LEU A 109 11.65 -11.34 -6.53
N LEU A 110 11.29 -11.68 -5.30
CA LEU A 110 12.09 -12.51 -4.41
C LEU A 110 12.14 -13.96 -4.89
N ASN A 111 11.03 -14.48 -5.42
CA ASN A 111 10.97 -15.83 -5.96
C ASN A 111 11.90 -15.97 -7.17
N LYS A 112 11.81 -15.04 -8.13
CA LYS A 112 12.67 -15.09 -9.31
C LYS A 112 14.16 -14.97 -8.96
N TRP A 113 14.52 -14.10 -8.02
CA TRP A 113 15.90 -14.05 -7.53
C TRP A 113 16.33 -15.37 -6.86
N LEU A 114 15.45 -16.00 -6.10
CA LEU A 114 15.74 -17.25 -5.42
C LEU A 114 16.00 -18.39 -6.41
N GLU A 115 15.16 -18.51 -7.45
CA GLU A 115 15.33 -19.48 -8.53
C GLU A 115 16.66 -19.29 -9.28
N GLU A 116 17.04 -18.04 -9.57
CA GLU A 116 18.33 -17.71 -10.20
C GLU A 116 19.51 -18.06 -9.28
N ALA A 117 19.38 -17.83 -7.97
CA ALA A 117 20.39 -18.14 -6.97
C ALA A 117 20.57 -19.65 -6.75
N ASP A 118 19.46 -20.41 -6.72
CA ASP A 118 19.47 -21.88 -6.62
C ASP A 118 20.05 -22.51 -7.91
N SER A 119 19.70 -21.97 -9.09
CA SER A 119 20.22 -22.45 -10.38
C SER A 119 21.71 -22.14 -10.59
N SER A 120 22.20 -21.01 -10.08
CA SER A 120 23.61 -20.62 -10.17
C SER A 120 24.50 -21.29 -9.12
N SER A 121 23.96 -22.12 -8.22
CA SER A 121 24.70 -22.81 -7.15
C SER A 121 25.80 -23.75 -7.65
N GLY A 122 25.91 -24.01 -8.96
CA GLY A 122 26.99 -24.79 -9.57
C GLY A 122 28.22 -23.98 -10.02
N SER A 123 28.14 -22.65 -10.11
CA SER A 123 29.28 -21.79 -10.50
C SER A 123 29.26 -20.46 -9.73
N PRO A 124 30.24 -20.19 -8.85
CA PRO A 124 30.26 -19.00 -7.99
C PRO A 124 30.54 -17.69 -8.73
N THR A 125 30.57 -17.69 -10.06
CA THR A 125 31.14 -16.57 -10.83
C THR A 125 30.12 -15.53 -11.31
N SER A 126 28.80 -15.83 -11.28
CA SER A 126 27.78 -14.91 -11.83
C SER A 126 27.18 -13.98 -10.77
N ILE A 127 26.87 -14.48 -9.57
CA ILE A 127 26.15 -13.72 -8.53
C ILE A 127 27.10 -12.86 -7.69
N ASP A 128 28.30 -13.35 -7.37
CA ASP A 128 29.34 -12.57 -6.68
C ASP A 128 29.66 -11.26 -7.42
N LYS A 129 29.67 -11.31 -8.77
CA LYS A 129 29.90 -10.12 -9.60
C LYS A 129 28.75 -9.10 -9.53
N ILE A 130 27.52 -9.58 -9.34
CA ILE A 130 26.32 -8.73 -9.25
C ILE A 130 26.22 -8.08 -7.86
N ALA A 131 26.54 -8.83 -6.80
CA ALA A 131 26.59 -8.29 -5.43
C ALA A 131 27.72 -7.25 -5.27
N ALA A 132 28.85 -7.43 -5.97
CA ALA A 132 29.99 -6.52 -5.94
C ALA A 132 29.79 -5.21 -6.75
N GLN A 133 28.83 -5.16 -7.68
CA GLN A 133 28.52 -3.95 -8.44
C GLN A 133 27.66 -2.98 -7.62
N GLY A 134 28.30 -2.30 -6.68
CA GLY A 134 27.70 -1.32 -5.77
C GLY A 134 27.06 -0.13 -6.48
N ARG A 135 25.78 -0.25 -6.85
CA ARG A 135 24.93 0.93 -7.08
C ARG A 135 24.49 1.50 -5.74
N LYS A 136 25.02 2.69 -5.42
CA LYS A 136 24.69 3.44 -4.20
C LYS A 136 23.18 3.74 -4.17
N ARG A 137 22.49 3.16 -3.20
CA ARG A 137 21.08 3.42 -2.90
C ARG A 137 20.85 4.92 -2.61
N LYS A 138 19.73 5.47 -3.08
CA LYS A 138 19.33 6.85 -2.75
C LYS A 138 19.12 6.98 -1.24
N LYS A 139 19.87 7.88 -0.60
CA LYS A 139 19.76 8.12 0.85
C LYS A 139 18.43 8.80 1.15
N ARG A 140 17.73 8.32 2.18
CA ARG A 140 16.50 8.97 2.66
C ARG A 140 16.88 10.32 3.29
N THR A 141 16.15 11.38 2.97
CA THR A 141 16.26 12.67 3.67
C THR A 141 15.86 12.49 5.14
N SER A 142 16.78 12.78 6.06
CA SER A 142 16.48 12.85 7.49
C SER A 142 15.97 14.25 7.80
N ILE A 143 14.81 14.35 8.45
CA ILE A 143 14.24 15.62 8.88
C ILE A 143 14.67 15.84 10.33
N GLU A 144 15.31 16.97 10.62
CA GLU A 144 15.73 17.33 11.97
C GLU A 144 14.54 17.49 12.93
N VAL A 145 14.81 17.35 14.23
CA VAL A 145 13.77 17.40 15.27
C VAL A 145 13.09 18.79 15.32
N SER A 146 13.87 19.86 15.17
CA SER A 146 13.39 21.25 15.09
C SER A 146 12.42 21.45 13.91
N VAL A 147 12.83 21.00 12.73
CA VAL A 147 12.02 21.06 11.49
C VAL A 147 10.75 20.21 11.61
N LYS A 148 10.86 19.03 12.23
CA LYS A 148 9.70 18.18 12.52
C LYS A 148 8.70 18.89 13.44
N GLY A 149 9.17 19.60 14.47
CA GLY A 149 8.30 20.38 15.37
C GLY A 149 7.54 21.49 14.63
N ALA A 150 8.19 22.20 13.71
CA ALA A 150 7.55 23.22 12.89
C ALA A 150 6.46 22.62 11.96
N LEU A 151 6.76 21.49 11.31
CA LEU A 151 5.80 20.75 10.49
C LEU A 151 4.59 20.24 11.30
N GLU A 152 4.82 19.73 12.52
CA GLU A 152 3.76 19.31 13.44
C GLU A 152 2.87 20.48 13.88
N SER A 153 3.45 21.64 14.19
CA SER A 153 2.71 22.86 14.53
C SER A 153 1.81 23.34 13.38
N HIS A 154 2.32 23.30 12.15
CA HIS A 154 1.51 23.63 10.97
C HIS A 154 0.41 22.59 10.73
N PHE A 155 0.70 21.31 10.92
CA PHE A 155 -0.26 20.22 10.75
C PHE A 155 -1.49 20.37 11.64
N LEU A 156 -1.32 20.81 12.89
CA LEU A 156 -2.43 21.07 13.82
C LEU A 156 -3.36 22.17 13.33
N LYS A 157 -2.85 23.18 12.61
CA LYS A 157 -3.64 24.29 12.05
C LYS A 157 -4.28 23.92 10.73
N CYS A 158 -3.51 23.29 9.84
CA CYS A 158 -3.93 22.91 8.50
C CYS A 158 -3.35 21.53 8.14
N PRO A 159 -4.12 20.43 8.34
CA PRO A 159 -3.68 19.06 8.05
C PRO A 159 -3.52 18.75 6.54
N LYS A 160 -4.15 19.57 5.69
CA LYS A 160 -4.14 19.45 4.22
C LYS A 160 -3.69 20.78 3.59
N PRO A 161 -2.40 21.16 3.75
CA PRO A 161 -1.88 22.36 3.12
C PRO A 161 -1.99 22.26 1.59
N SER A 162 -2.32 23.37 0.95
CA SER A 162 -2.32 23.57 -0.49
C SER A 162 -0.91 23.46 -1.08
N ALA A 163 -0.81 23.34 -2.41
CA ALA A 163 0.48 23.27 -3.09
C ALA A 163 1.34 24.53 -2.86
N GLN A 164 0.71 25.70 -2.70
CA GLN A 164 1.39 26.96 -2.42
C GLN A 164 1.94 26.96 -1.00
N GLU A 165 1.15 26.56 0.00
CA GLU A 165 1.59 26.44 1.40
C GLU A 165 2.73 25.42 1.55
N ILE A 166 2.66 24.29 0.86
CA ILE A 166 3.75 23.30 0.83
C ILE A 166 5.04 23.92 0.28
N THR A 167 4.94 24.77 -0.74
CA THR A 167 6.10 25.45 -1.33
C THR A 167 6.68 26.47 -0.33
N SER A 168 5.86 27.32 0.28
CA SER A 168 6.31 28.27 1.30
C SER A 168 6.94 27.59 2.53
N LEU A 169 6.39 26.45 2.96
CA LEU A 169 6.95 25.65 4.04
C LEU A 169 8.30 25.02 3.65
N ALA A 170 8.43 24.54 2.42
CA ALA A 170 9.68 23.98 1.91
C ALA A 170 10.79 25.04 1.90
N ASP A 171 10.49 26.24 1.43
CA ASP A 171 11.46 27.35 1.37
C ASP A 171 11.87 27.83 2.77
N SER A 172 10.90 28.01 3.68
CA SER A 172 11.18 28.45 5.06
C SER A 172 11.92 27.41 5.91
N LEU A 173 11.67 26.11 5.67
CA LEU A 173 12.32 25.01 6.38
C LEU A 173 13.56 24.47 5.66
N GLN A 174 13.94 25.06 4.51
CA GLN A 174 15.02 24.61 3.64
C GLN A 174 14.95 23.11 3.31
N LEU A 175 13.74 22.62 3.03
CA LEU A 175 13.47 21.24 2.62
C LEU A 175 13.05 21.19 1.14
N GLU A 176 13.23 20.03 0.51
CA GLU A 176 12.65 19.80 -0.81
C GLU A 176 11.12 19.76 -0.71
N LYS A 177 10.43 20.40 -1.66
CA LYS A 177 8.96 20.42 -1.77
C LYS A 177 8.33 19.02 -1.64
N GLU A 178 8.97 18.03 -2.27
CA GLU A 178 8.51 16.64 -2.24
C GLU A 178 8.62 16.02 -0.84
N VAL A 179 9.66 16.36 -0.07
CA VAL A 179 9.84 15.89 1.31
C VAL A 179 8.73 16.43 2.20
N VAL A 180 8.39 17.72 2.09
CA VAL A 180 7.28 18.33 2.84
C VAL A 180 5.94 17.68 2.46
N ARG A 181 5.67 17.54 1.16
CA ARG A 181 4.45 16.89 0.66
C ARG A 181 4.29 15.46 1.18
N VAL A 182 5.35 14.64 1.08
CA VAL A 182 5.36 13.25 1.55
C VAL A 182 5.24 13.19 3.07
N TRP A 183 5.84 14.13 3.80
CA TRP A 183 5.69 14.24 5.25
C TRP A 183 4.23 14.44 5.65
N PHE A 184 3.51 15.39 5.05
CA PHE A 184 2.09 15.61 5.34
C PHE A 184 1.23 14.40 4.98
N CYS A 185 1.51 13.72 3.87
CA CYS A 185 0.84 12.46 3.53
C CYS A 185 1.06 11.38 4.60
N ASN A 186 2.31 11.16 5.01
CA ASN A 186 2.66 10.17 6.04
C ASN A 186 2.06 10.56 7.41
N ARG A 187 2.04 11.84 7.75
CA ARG A 187 1.51 12.33 9.04
C ARG A 187 0.00 12.14 9.15
N ARG A 188 -0.77 12.41 8.09
CA ARG A 188 -2.21 12.09 8.03
C ARG A 188 -2.48 10.60 8.12
N GLN A 189 -1.68 9.78 7.43
CA GLN A 189 -1.83 8.32 7.52
C GLN A 189 -1.55 7.81 8.94
N LYS A 190 -0.55 8.38 9.62
CA LYS A 190 -0.25 8.03 11.02
C LYS A 190 -1.42 8.37 11.94
N GLU A 191 -2.02 9.55 11.81
CA GLU A 191 -3.19 9.96 12.60
C GLU A 191 -4.36 8.97 12.42
N LYS A 192 -4.71 8.66 11.17
CA LYS A 192 -5.78 7.69 10.88
C LYS A 192 -5.48 6.28 11.44
N ARG A 193 -4.21 5.89 11.58
CA ARG A 193 -3.82 4.60 12.17
C ARG A 193 -3.88 4.61 13.70
N MET A 194 -3.68 5.76 14.33
CA MET A 194 -3.63 5.89 15.79
C MET A 194 -5.00 6.15 16.42
N THR A 195 -5.99 6.60 15.66
CA THR A 195 -7.38 6.76 16.12
C THR A 195 -8.20 5.53 15.75
N PRO A 196 -8.50 4.60 16.69
CA PRO A 196 -9.38 3.47 16.41
C PRO A 196 -10.81 3.96 16.13
N PRO A 197 -11.55 3.30 15.21
CA PRO A 197 -12.98 3.56 15.02
C PRO A 197 -13.74 2.93 16.19
N GLY A 198 -14.00 3.69 17.25
CA GLY A 198 -14.78 3.19 18.40
C GLY A 198 -14.45 3.78 19.77
N GLY A 199 -13.86 4.97 19.85
CA GLY A 199 -13.70 5.67 21.12
C GLY A 199 -15.01 6.33 21.58
N THR A 200 -15.97 5.56 22.08
CA THR A 200 -16.93 6.08 23.05
C THR A 200 -16.14 6.51 24.28
N LEU A 201 -16.12 7.81 24.54
CA LEU A 201 -15.65 8.37 25.80
C LEU A 201 -16.56 7.84 26.93
N PRO A 202 -16.06 7.11 27.94
CA PRO A 202 -16.85 6.79 29.11
C PRO A 202 -16.71 7.97 30.06
N GLY A 203 -17.59 8.95 29.95
CA GLY A 203 -17.48 10.13 30.81
C GLY A 203 -18.44 11.23 30.44
N ALA A 204 -19.75 10.96 30.51
CA ALA A 204 -20.72 11.76 31.25
C ALA A 204 -22.12 11.12 31.09
N GLU A 205 -22.96 11.24 32.14
CA GLU A 205 -24.44 11.11 32.20
C GLU A 205 -25.09 9.81 31.65
N ASP A 206 -25.87 8.99 32.39
CA ASP A 206 -26.87 9.17 33.46
C ASP A 206 -26.88 7.90 34.36
N VAL A 207 -26.63 7.93 35.67
CA VAL A 207 -27.57 8.18 36.79
C VAL A 207 -29.05 7.86 36.48
N TYR A 208 -29.50 6.63 36.80
CA TYR A 208 -30.86 6.12 37.09
C TYR A 208 -30.91 4.66 36.60
N GLY A 209 -31.18 3.59 37.34
CA GLY A 209 -31.55 3.34 38.72
C GLY A 209 -31.99 1.85 38.84
N ALA A 210 -31.83 1.28 40.03
CA ALA A 210 -32.59 0.19 40.63
C ALA A 210 -32.42 -1.29 40.15
N SER A 211 -31.71 -2.04 41.01
CA SER A 211 -32.07 -3.30 41.69
C SER A 211 -32.49 -4.57 40.93
N ARG A 212 -31.72 -5.66 41.15
CA ARG A 212 -32.13 -6.91 41.86
C ARG A 212 -30.95 -7.92 41.85
N ASP A 213 -30.25 -8.11 42.97
CA ASP A 213 -30.44 -9.17 43.99
C ASP A 213 -30.32 -10.62 43.49
N THR A 214 -29.15 -11.28 43.64
CA THR A 214 -28.92 -12.45 44.54
C THR A 214 -27.48 -13.05 44.43
N PRO A 215 -26.83 -13.52 45.54
CA PRO A 215 -25.45 -14.05 45.59
C PRO A 215 -25.37 -15.56 46.00
N PRO A 216 -24.23 -16.12 46.49
CA PRO A 216 -23.25 -16.95 45.79
C PRO A 216 -23.23 -18.45 46.22
N HIS A 217 -22.57 -19.37 45.48
CA HIS A 217 -22.37 -20.75 45.97
C HIS A 217 -21.03 -21.41 45.58
N HIS A 218 -20.22 -21.65 46.63
CA HIS A 218 -19.22 -22.67 46.94
C HIS A 218 -18.22 -23.24 45.90
N GLY A 219 -16.95 -23.24 46.33
CA GLY A 219 -15.85 -23.96 45.72
C GLY A 219 -15.74 -25.43 46.10
N VAL A 220 -14.86 -26.14 45.38
CA VAL A 220 -14.38 -27.47 45.73
C VAL A 220 -12.89 -27.57 45.38
N GLN A 221 -12.14 -28.14 46.33
CA GLN A 221 -10.71 -28.42 46.34
C GLN A 221 -10.34 -29.56 45.37
N THR A 222 -9.14 -29.51 44.82
CA THR A 222 -8.48 -30.64 44.14
C THR A 222 -7.58 -31.39 45.14
N PRO A 223 -7.57 -32.74 45.15
CA PRO A 223 -6.51 -33.50 45.80
C PRO A 223 -5.42 -33.89 44.80
N VAL A 224 -4.18 -33.83 45.28
CA VAL A 224 -2.96 -34.31 44.64
C VAL A 224 -2.82 -35.82 44.91
N GLN A 225 -2.50 -36.58 43.86
CA GLN A 225 -1.64 -37.77 43.93
C GLN A 225 -0.72 -37.77 42.71
#